data_AF-A0A9P7WTM4-F1
#
_entry.id   AF-A0A9P7WTM4-F1
#
_cell.length_a   1.000
_cell.length_b   1.000
_cell.length_c   1.000
_cell.angle_alpha   90.00
_cell.angle_beta   90.00
_cell.angle_gamma   90.00
#
_symmetry.space_group_name_H-M   'P 1'
#
loop_
_entity.id
_entity.type
_entity.pdbx_description
1 polymer ?
#
loop_
_entity_poly.entity_id
_entity_poly.type
_entity_poly.pdbx_seq_one_letter_code
_entity_poly.pdbx_strand_id
1 'polypeptide(L)'
;MVYSRNVTVWCPSKTPPEIVGGFYQHGNVSIATLHNWLQIVLVTTDSWHLFYSDENGEQATRPDPLDSESAEPLPLGHYVVLSIGLQRVQVTLTTERHRPRTLSMDNTGTNRTNAFRTRACHIFAKAHKDVWTLLEMSRFITDDASESDQGPDSINSVQNGLLLDPATHYGFDSYQFGVNPDDNYKMTEFAFRGGRLDGRSLYINQNVDAKYRPSPDLLREHFRQCVLANVKGNGRPAEDFFDPEEDHDLNNTAVWTYRSGGDPDQPSRLELEVRSRLVGDSFISV
;
A
#
# COMPACT_ATOMS: atom_id res chain seq x y z
N MET A 1 7.96 6.29 -19.73
CA MET A 1 6.56 6.35 -20.20
C MET A 1 5.70 6.63 -18.97
N VAL A 2 5.08 7.80 -18.88
CA VAL A 2 4.24 8.16 -17.73
C VAL A 2 2.95 7.35 -17.86
N TYR A 3 2.65 6.50 -16.89
CA TYR A 3 1.43 5.70 -16.88
C TYR A 3 0.23 6.64 -16.71
N SER A 4 -0.69 6.67 -17.68
CA SER A 4 -1.85 7.56 -17.64
C SER A 4 -2.91 7.03 -16.68
N ARG A 5 -3.20 7.78 -15.62
CA ARG A 5 -4.37 7.59 -14.75
C ARG A 5 -5.66 7.80 -15.54
N ASN A 6 -6.71 7.07 -15.19
CA ASN A 6 -8.06 7.27 -15.75
C ASN A 6 -9.04 7.91 -14.75
N VAL A 7 -8.56 8.18 -13.53
CA VAL A 7 -9.21 9.03 -12.53
C VAL A 7 -8.20 10.05 -12.01
N THR A 8 -8.59 11.33 -11.99
CA THR A 8 -7.75 12.42 -11.47
C THR A 8 -8.57 13.31 -10.54
N VAL A 9 -7.96 13.75 -9.44
CA VAL A 9 -8.57 14.61 -8.43
C VAL A 9 -7.76 15.89 -8.27
N TRP A 10 -8.41 17.01 -8.52
CA TRP A 10 -7.85 18.35 -8.48
C TRP A 10 -8.22 19.09 -7.20
N CYS A 11 -7.34 20.00 -6.78
CA CYS A 11 -7.60 20.99 -5.75
C CYS A 11 -7.36 22.39 -6.33
N PRO A 12 -8.38 23.26 -6.37
CA PRO A 12 -8.27 24.61 -6.91
C PRO A 12 -7.77 25.63 -5.87
N SER A 13 -7.15 25.17 -4.78
CA SER A 13 -6.58 26.02 -3.72
C SER A 13 -5.50 26.98 -4.26
N LYS A 14 -4.79 26.57 -5.32
CA LYS A 14 -3.75 27.31 -6.03
C LYS A 14 -4.15 27.58 -7.48
N THR A 15 -3.43 28.51 -8.12
CA THR A 15 -3.57 28.80 -9.55
C THR A 15 -2.20 28.59 -10.22
N PRO A 16 -2.06 27.63 -11.16
CA PRO A 16 -3.08 26.69 -11.64
C PRO A 16 -3.51 25.66 -10.56
N PRO A 17 -4.69 25.02 -10.71
CA PRO A 17 -5.13 23.93 -9.83
C PRO A 17 -4.09 22.82 -9.74
N GLU A 18 -3.98 22.20 -8.55
CA GLU A 18 -3.01 21.13 -8.31
C GLU A 18 -3.68 19.76 -8.27
N ILE A 19 -2.99 18.72 -8.76
CA ILE A 19 -3.46 17.34 -8.64
C ILE A 19 -3.14 16.85 -7.23
N VAL A 20 -4.20 16.61 -6.45
CA VAL A 20 -4.10 16.08 -5.08
C VAL A 20 -4.33 14.58 -5.02
N GLY A 21 -4.86 13.99 -6.08
CA GLY A 21 -4.91 12.54 -6.20
C GLY A 21 -5.26 12.05 -7.59
N GLY A 22 -5.26 10.74 -7.74
CA GLY A 22 -5.67 10.06 -8.97
C GLY A 22 -5.15 8.65 -9.01
N PHE A 23 -5.70 7.78 -9.83
CA PHE A 23 -5.30 6.38 -9.91
C PHE A 23 -5.78 5.79 -11.22
N TYR A 24 -5.36 4.55 -11.49
CA TYR A 24 -5.98 3.75 -12.52
C TYR A 24 -6.97 2.78 -11.88
N GLN A 25 -8.16 2.65 -12.44
CA GLN A 25 -9.13 1.62 -12.05
C GLN A 25 -9.68 0.85 -13.24
N HIS A 26 -10.21 -0.35 -12.95
CA HIS A 26 -10.82 -1.25 -13.93
C HIS A 26 -12.35 -1.32 -13.80
N GLY A 27 -12.98 -0.40 -13.05
CA GLY A 27 -14.44 -0.25 -12.96
C GLY A 27 -15.09 -0.79 -11.68
N ASN A 28 -14.34 -1.37 -10.74
CA ASN A 28 -14.87 -1.91 -9.48
C ASN A 28 -14.68 -0.98 -8.26
N VAL A 29 -14.27 0.26 -8.49
CA VAL A 29 -14.12 1.27 -7.44
C VAL A 29 -15.41 2.07 -7.32
N SER A 30 -16.00 2.12 -6.13
CA SER A 30 -17.19 2.94 -5.87
C SER A 30 -16.83 4.38 -5.51
N ILE A 31 -17.80 5.28 -5.56
CA ILE A 31 -17.64 6.67 -5.11
C ILE A 31 -17.18 6.70 -3.64
N ALA A 32 -17.82 5.92 -2.77
CA ALA A 32 -17.44 5.83 -1.36
C ALA A 32 -16.01 5.30 -1.16
N THR A 33 -15.58 4.37 -2.00
CA THR A 33 -14.20 3.85 -1.96
C THR A 33 -13.19 4.96 -2.24
N LEU A 34 -13.40 5.76 -3.29
CA LEU A 34 -12.52 6.90 -3.57
C LEU A 34 -12.54 7.91 -2.41
N HIS A 35 -13.71 8.22 -1.86
CA HIS A 35 -13.82 9.16 -0.76
C HIS A 35 -12.98 8.70 0.46
N ASN A 36 -13.06 7.43 0.83
CA ASN A 36 -12.26 6.83 1.89
C ASN A 36 -10.75 6.87 1.60
N TRP A 37 -10.34 6.65 0.35
CA TRP A 37 -8.93 6.78 -0.03
C TRP A 37 -8.43 8.23 0.06
N LEU A 38 -9.27 9.19 -0.30
CA LEU A 38 -8.94 10.60 -0.17
C LEU A 38 -8.82 11.04 1.29
N GLN A 39 -9.57 10.45 2.22
CA GLN A 39 -9.36 10.66 3.65
C GLN A 39 -7.98 10.20 4.15
N ILE A 40 -7.35 9.24 3.47
CA ILE A 40 -5.97 8.80 3.78
C ILE A 40 -4.95 9.82 3.27
N VAL A 41 -5.16 10.36 2.06
CA VAL A 41 -4.15 11.18 1.37
C VAL A 41 -4.29 12.68 1.62
N LEU A 42 -5.50 13.17 1.87
CA LEU A 42 -5.80 14.59 2.07
C LEU A 42 -5.75 14.95 3.56
N VAL A 43 -5.09 16.06 3.86
CA VAL A 43 -5.06 16.68 5.19
C VAL A 43 -5.72 18.04 5.08
N THR A 44 -6.82 18.21 5.80
CA THR A 44 -7.57 19.46 5.84
C THR A 44 -8.41 19.55 7.11
N THR A 45 -8.68 20.76 7.57
CA THR A 45 -9.64 21.06 8.65
C THR A 45 -11.04 21.34 8.13
N ASP A 46 -11.17 21.57 6.82
CA ASP A 46 -12.40 22.00 6.20
C ASP A 46 -13.21 20.78 5.70
N SER A 47 -14.53 20.89 5.73
CA SER A 47 -15.40 19.92 5.06
C SER A 47 -15.23 20.02 3.54
N TRP A 48 -15.05 18.89 2.88
CA TRP A 48 -14.87 18.81 1.44
C TRP A 48 -15.80 17.79 0.80
N HIS A 49 -16.08 17.99 -0.49
CA HIS A 49 -16.87 17.11 -1.33
C HIS A 49 -16.22 17.00 -2.71
N LEU A 50 -16.51 15.90 -3.41
CA LEU A 50 -16.07 15.69 -4.78
C LEU A 50 -17.13 16.17 -5.76
N PHE A 51 -16.68 16.88 -6.79
CA PHE A 51 -17.50 17.27 -7.93
C PHE A 51 -16.83 16.79 -9.22
N TYR A 52 -17.61 16.62 -10.29
CA TYR A 52 -17.02 16.43 -11.62
C TYR A 52 -16.25 17.68 -12.03
N SER A 53 -15.12 17.48 -12.70
CA SER A 53 -14.33 18.56 -13.28
C SER A 53 -13.99 18.26 -14.74
N ASP A 54 -13.50 19.27 -15.43
CA ASP A 54 -12.80 19.08 -16.70
C ASP A 54 -11.34 18.64 -16.46
N GLU A 55 -10.58 18.52 -17.56
CA GLU A 55 -9.16 18.16 -17.55
C GLU A 55 -8.24 19.21 -16.90
N ASN A 56 -8.74 20.42 -16.63
CA ASN A 56 -8.00 21.52 -16.02
C ASN A 56 -8.31 21.69 -14.53
N GLY A 57 -9.21 20.86 -13.97
CA GLY A 57 -9.64 20.96 -12.59
C GLY A 57 -10.68 22.06 -12.34
N GLU A 58 -11.29 22.60 -13.40
CA GLU A 58 -12.45 23.47 -13.28
C GLU A 58 -13.71 22.63 -13.13
N GLN A 59 -14.57 23.01 -12.18
CA GLN A 59 -15.81 22.27 -11.93
C GLN A 59 -16.65 22.22 -13.22
N ALA A 60 -17.06 21.01 -13.60
CA ALA A 60 -17.98 20.81 -14.70
C ALA A 60 -19.35 21.41 -14.34
N THR A 61 -20.22 21.61 -15.34
CA THR A 61 -21.53 22.27 -15.18
C THR A 61 -22.50 21.56 -14.21
N ARG A 62 -22.14 20.39 -13.68
CA ARG A 62 -22.91 19.65 -12.68
C ARG A 62 -22.65 20.22 -11.28
N PRO A 63 -23.65 20.85 -10.65
CA PRO A 63 -23.46 21.52 -9.37
C PRO A 63 -23.48 20.57 -8.17
N ASP A 64 -24.01 19.36 -8.34
CA ASP A 64 -24.22 18.44 -7.23
C ASP A 64 -22.93 17.67 -6.88
N PRO A 65 -22.58 17.58 -5.58
CA PRO A 65 -21.48 16.74 -5.15
C PRO A 65 -21.78 15.27 -5.40
N LEU A 66 -20.73 14.47 -5.54
CA LEU A 66 -20.82 13.03 -5.41
C LEU A 66 -21.18 12.67 -3.96
N ASP A 67 -22.09 11.72 -3.81
CA ASP A 67 -22.45 11.17 -2.50
C ASP A 67 -21.31 10.31 -1.95
N SER A 68 -20.71 10.74 -0.83
CA SER A 68 -19.56 10.11 -0.20
C SER A 68 -19.83 8.69 0.29
N GLU A 69 -21.09 8.32 0.48
CA GLU A 69 -21.49 6.99 0.95
C GLU A 69 -22.00 6.09 -0.18
N SER A 70 -21.97 6.59 -1.42
CA SER A 70 -22.52 5.85 -2.55
C SER A 70 -21.66 4.65 -2.95
N ALA A 71 -22.31 3.49 -3.00
CA ALA A 71 -21.74 2.25 -3.54
C ALA A 71 -21.74 2.19 -5.07
N GLU A 72 -22.29 3.21 -5.75
CA GLU A 72 -22.31 3.27 -7.21
C GLU A 72 -20.88 3.27 -7.79
N PRO A 73 -20.66 2.63 -8.95
CA PRO A 73 -19.37 2.65 -9.63
C PRO A 73 -18.92 4.08 -9.90
N LEU A 74 -17.68 4.40 -9.54
CA LEU A 74 -17.07 5.69 -9.82
C LEU A 74 -16.78 5.81 -11.32
N PRO A 75 -17.36 6.80 -12.02
CA PRO A 75 -17.04 7.01 -13.42
C PRO A 75 -15.57 7.36 -13.65
N LEU A 76 -15.06 7.08 -14.84
CA LEU A 76 -13.73 7.55 -15.22
C LEU A 76 -13.78 9.07 -15.50
N GLY A 77 -12.67 9.76 -15.25
CA GLY A 77 -12.55 11.18 -15.56
C GLY A 77 -11.91 12.00 -14.46
N HIS A 78 -12.27 13.27 -14.43
CA HIS A 78 -11.66 14.28 -13.57
C HIS A 78 -12.66 14.75 -12.51
N TYR A 79 -12.12 14.96 -11.32
CA TYR A 79 -12.86 15.39 -10.16
C TYR A 79 -12.15 16.56 -9.50
N VAL A 80 -12.89 17.39 -8.79
CA VAL A 80 -12.36 18.52 -8.03
C VAL A 80 -12.88 18.50 -6.59
N VAL A 81 -11.99 18.81 -5.66
CA VAL A 81 -12.30 18.96 -4.23
C VAL A 81 -12.74 20.39 -3.95
N LEU A 82 -13.97 20.56 -3.47
CA LEU A 82 -14.56 21.85 -3.11
C LEU A 82 -15.39 21.71 -1.83
N SER A 83 -15.79 22.84 -1.23
CA SER A 83 -16.79 22.83 -0.17
C SER A 83 -18.18 22.58 -0.77
N ILE A 84 -19.16 22.26 0.08
CA ILE A 84 -20.56 22.10 -0.36
C ILE A 84 -21.13 23.36 -1.06
N GLY A 85 -20.61 24.54 -0.70
CA GLY A 85 -20.97 25.82 -1.32
C GLY A 85 -20.11 26.19 -2.54
N LEU A 86 -19.42 25.21 -3.14
CA LEU A 86 -18.53 25.37 -4.30
C LEU A 86 -17.37 26.35 -4.07
N GLN A 87 -16.94 26.50 -2.82
CA GLN A 87 -15.78 27.33 -2.47
C GLN A 87 -14.50 26.50 -2.47
N ARG A 88 -13.37 27.17 -2.74
CA ARG A 88 -12.04 26.56 -2.68
C ARG A 88 -11.74 26.11 -1.25
N VAL A 89 -11.32 24.86 -1.10
CA VAL A 89 -10.90 24.29 0.18
C VAL A 89 -9.38 24.25 0.23
N GLN A 90 -8.80 24.56 1.39
CA GLN A 90 -7.37 24.38 1.59
C GLN A 90 -7.10 22.92 1.95
N VAL A 91 -6.45 22.22 1.03
CA VAL A 91 -6.07 20.81 1.19
C VAL A 91 -4.57 20.70 1.02
N THR A 92 -3.91 19.98 1.93
CA THR A 92 -2.54 19.52 1.75
C THR A 92 -2.52 18.00 1.65
N LEU A 93 -1.42 17.44 1.14
CA LEU A 93 -1.23 16.00 1.14
C LEU A 93 -0.60 15.58 2.47
N THR A 94 -0.97 14.39 2.95
CA THR A 94 -0.28 13.75 4.08
C THR A 94 1.23 13.72 3.86
N THR A 95 2.03 13.86 4.91
CA THR A 95 3.49 13.70 4.84
C THR A 95 3.89 12.23 4.74
N GLU A 96 2.99 11.31 5.11
CA GLU A 96 3.22 9.86 5.05
C GLU A 96 3.46 9.40 3.61
N ARG A 97 4.52 8.63 3.41
CA ARG A 97 4.84 7.99 2.14
C ARG A 97 4.53 6.50 2.23
N HIS A 98 4.23 5.89 1.09
CA HIS A 98 4.18 4.44 1.05
C HIS A 98 5.57 3.89 1.36
N ARG A 99 5.65 2.73 2.02
CA ARG A 99 6.92 2.11 2.40
C ARG A 99 7.44 1.23 1.25
N PRO A 100 8.53 1.57 0.55
CA PRO A 100 9.05 0.75 -0.53
C PRO A 100 9.36 -0.66 -0.05
N ARG A 101 9.05 -1.69 -0.85
CA ARG A 101 9.32 -3.08 -0.49
C ARG A 101 10.47 -3.59 -1.33
N THR A 102 11.48 -4.15 -0.67
CA THR A 102 12.45 -5.00 -1.36
C THR A 102 11.68 -6.18 -1.94
N LEU A 103 11.72 -6.33 -3.27
CA LEU A 103 11.11 -7.47 -3.95
C LEU A 103 11.64 -8.75 -3.29
N SER A 104 10.75 -9.52 -2.66
CA SER A 104 11.16 -10.69 -1.90
C SER A 104 11.84 -11.68 -2.85
N MET A 105 13.12 -12.00 -2.60
CA MET A 105 13.85 -12.97 -3.43
C MET A 105 13.36 -14.40 -3.18
N ASP A 106 13.33 -15.16 -4.27
CA ASP A 106 12.82 -16.52 -4.41
C ASP A 106 13.58 -17.56 -3.57
N ASN A 107 13.25 -17.73 -2.28
CA ASN A 107 13.82 -18.83 -1.48
C ASN A 107 12.81 -19.91 -1.05
N THR A 108 11.51 -19.76 -1.32
CA THR A 108 10.49 -20.75 -0.89
C THR A 108 10.16 -21.83 -1.92
N GLY A 109 10.99 -21.96 -2.97
CA GLY A 109 10.84 -23.02 -3.97
C GLY A 109 11.10 -24.40 -3.38
N THR A 110 10.08 -25.02 -2.79
CA THR A 110 10.20 -26.43 -2.38
C THR A 110 10.43 -27.30 -3.64
N ASN A 111 11.39 -28.22 -3.58
CA ASN A 111 11.59 -29.27 -4.60
C ASN A 111 10.40 -30.27 -4.69
N ARG A 112 9.26 -29.96 -4.06
CA ARG A 112 8.12 -30.87 -3.96
C ARG A 112 7.20 -30.65 -5.16
N THR A 113 7.33 -31.57 -6.13
CA THR A 113 6.32 -31.98 -7.12
C THR A 113 5.37 -30.89 -7.61
N ASN A 114 5.65 -30.30 -8.78
CA ASN A 114 4.79 -29.62 -9.80
C ASN A 114 3.38 -29.01 -9.49
N ALA A 115 2.78 -29.14 -8.31
CA ALA A 115 1.40 -28.80 -8.01
C ALA A 115 1.24 -27.48 -7.23
N PHE A 116 2.30 -26.98 -6.57
CA PHE A 116 2.24 -25.73 -5.81
C PHE A 116 3.41 -24.82 -6.16
N ARG A 117 3.31 -24.10 -7.28
CA ARG A 117 4.19 -22.96 -7.59
C ARG A 117 3.77 -21.69 -6.83
N THR A 118 3.34 -21.83 -5.57
CA THR A 118 2.95 -20.69 -4.73
C THR A 118 4.12 -20.28 -3.86
N ARG A 119 4.29 -18.97 -3.67
CA ARG A 119 5.33 -18.34 -2.86
C ARG A 119 4.70 -17.79 -1.60
N ALA A 120 5.36 -17.99 -0.46
CA ALA A 120 5.02 -17.27 0.75
C ALA A 120 5.36 -15.78 0.57
N CYS A 121 4.39 -14.94 0.87
CA CYS A 121 4.49 -13.49 0.83
C CYS A 121 4.11 -12.96 2.21
N HIS A 122 4.95 -12.10 2.79
CA HIS A 122 4.56 -11.38 4.00
C HIS A 122 3.58 -10.25 3.64
N ILE A 123 2.50 -10.10 4.40
CA ILE A 123 1.56 -8.99 4.21
C ILE A 123 2.27 -7.68 4.58
N PHE A 124 2.84 -7.64 5.79
CA PHE A 124 3.77 -6.63 6.26
C PHE A 124 5.21 -7.11 6.06
N ALA A 125 5.97 -6.40 5.23
CA ALA A 125 7.29 -6.85 4.82
C ALA A 125 8.29 -6.95 5.99
N LYS A 126 9.02 -8.06 6.06
CA LYS A 126 10.06 -8.30 7.07
C LYS A 126 11.18 -7.25 7.07
N ALA A 127 11.45 -6.63 5.93
CA ALA A 127 12.44 -5.54 5.80
C ALA A 127 12.10 -4.33 6.71
N HIS A 128 10.82 -4.12 7.02
CA HIS A 128 10.33 -3.00 7.85
C HIS A 128 10.09 -3.42 9.30
N LYS A 129 10.96 -4.28 9.85
CA LYS A 129 10.81 -4.79 11.22
C LYS A 129 10.83 -3.67 12.27
N ASP A 130 11.62 -2.64 12.05
CA ASP A 130 11.65 -1.44 12.88
C ASP A 130 10.27 -0.74 12.92
N VAL A 131 9.61 -0.58 11.77
CA VAL A 131 8.25 -0.03 11.67
C VAL A 131 7.22 -0.97 12.28
N TRP A 132 7.36 -2.29 12.09
CA TRP A 132 6.54 -3.30 12.74
C TRP A 132 6.54 -3.13 14.26
N THR A 133 7.73 -2.93 14.86
CA THR A 133 7.89 -2.68 16.29
C THR A 133 7.34 -1.31 16.68
N LEU A 134 7.69 -0.24 15.95
CA LEU A 134 7.26 1.14 16.24
C LEU A 134 5.74 1.28 16.26
N LEU A 135 5.08 0.64 15.29
CA LEU A 135 3.63 0.67 15.19
C LEU A 135 2.97 -0.41 16.05
N GLU A 136 3.71 -1.19 16.84
CA GLU A 136 3.22 -2.28 17.70
C GLU A 136 2.35 -3.31 16.96
N MET A 137 2.71 -3.64 15.71
CA MET A 137 1.89 -4.47 14.82
C MET A 137 1.64 -5.89 15.37
N SER A 138 2.54 -6.40 16.22
CA SER A 138 2.37 -7.70 16.89
C SER A 138 1.10 -7.77 17.74
N ARG A 139 0.52 -6.65 18.18
CA ARG A 139 -0.76 -6.64 18.92
C ARG A 139 -1.93 -7.21 18.11
N PHE A 140 -1.82 -7.25 16.79
CA PHE A 140 -2.84 -7.80 15.89
C PHE A 140 -2.65 -9.29 15.59
N ILE A 141 -1.63 -9.91 16.20
CA ILE A 141 -1.34 -11.33 16.06
C ILE A 141 -1.90 -12.09 17.27
N THR A 142 -2.65 -13.13 16.94
CA THR A 142 -3.32 -14.07 17.85
C THR A 142 -2.88 -15.52 17.61
N ASP A 143 -2.03 -15.74 16.61
CA ASP A 143 -1.35 -17.00 16.32
C ASP A 143 -0.63 -17.52 17.58
N ASP A 144 -0.93 -18.77 17.94
CA ASP A 144 -0.43 -19.42 19.14
C ASP A 144 0.74 -20.37 18.88
N ALA A 145 1.33 -20.35 17.68
CA ALA A 145 2.59 -21.04 17.43
C ALA A 145 3.71 -20.52 18.35
N SER A 146 4.72 -21.34 18.63
CA SER A 146 5.81 -20.96 19.53
C SER A 146 6.69 -19.85 18.96
N GLU A 147 7.41 -19.16 19.84
CA GLU A 147 8.41 -18.15 19.43
C GLU A 147 9.47 -18.73 18.48
N SER A 148 9.79 -20.03 18.60
CA SER A 148 10.67 -20.73 17.66
C SER A 148 10.18 -20.68 16.21
N ASP A 149 8.86 -20.64 16.02
CA ASP A 149 8.21 -20.75 14.72
C ASP A 149 7.91 -19.36 14.14
N GLN A 150 7.49 -18.43 15.00
CA GLN A 150 7.09 -17.08 14.58
C GLN A 150 8.21 -16.03 14.71
N GLY A 151 9.25 -16.31 15.50
CA GLY A 151 10.24 -15.35 15.97
C GLY A 151 9.73 -14.49 17.15
N PRO A 152 10.63 -13.74 17.82
CA PRO A 152 10.34 -13.00 19.06
C PRO A 152 9.21 -11.97 18.97
N ASP A 153 8.97 -11.43 17.77
CA ASP A 153 8.01 -10.34 17.54
C ASP A 153 6.80 -10.79 16.71
N SER A 154 6.63 -12.10 16.51
CA SER A 154 5.56 -12.71 15.72
C SER A 154 5.48 -12.24 14.25
N ILE A 155 6.53 -11.61 13.73
CA ILE A 155 6.56 -11.09 12.35
C ILE A 155 6.48 -12.22 11.29
N ASN A 156 6.87 -13.44 11.64
CA ASN A 156 6.73 -14.62 10.78
C ASN A 156 5.47 -15.44 11.08
N SER A 157 4.52 -14.90 11.86
CA SER A 157 3.21 -15.52 12.06
C SER A 157 2.53 -15.85 10.74
N VAL A 158 1.76 -16.94 10.71
CA VAL A 158 0.92 -17.29 9.55
C VAL A 158 -0.11 -16.20 9.25
N GLN A 159 -0.50 -15.38 10.24
CA GLN A 159 -1.41 -14.26 10.04
C GLN A 159 -0.76 -13.10 9.29
N ASN A 160 0.57 -13.02 9.22
CA ASN A 160 1.31 -12.11 8.36
C ASN A 160 1.66 -12.75 7.00
N GLY A 161 1.04 -13.87 6.64
CA GLY A 161 1.39 -14.64 5.44
C GLY A 161 0.27 -14.75 4.40
N LEU A 162 0.66 -14.74 3.13
CA LEU A 162 -0.16 -15.15 1.98
C LEU A 162 0.61 -16.14 1.11
N LEU A 163 -0.10 -17.02 0.41
CA LEU A 163 0.46 -17.88 -0.63
C LEU A 163 0.00 -17.38 -2.00
N LEU A 164 0.94 -16.90 -2.81
CA LEU A 164 0.66 -16.25 -4.10
C LEU A 164 1.51 -16.86 -5.22
N ASP A 165 0.99 -16.94 -6.44
CA ASP A 165 1.84 -17.29 -7.59
C ASP A 165 2.90 -16.18 -7.84
N PRO A 166 4.00 -16.47 -8.56
CA PRO A 166 5.10 -15.53 -8.77
C PRO A 166 4.69 -14.14 -9.25
N ALA A 167 3.77 -14.06 -10.22
CA ALA A 167 3.37 -12.79 -10.81
C ALA A 167 2.48 -12.00 -9.84
N THR A 168 1.57 -12.69 -9.15
CA THR A 168 0.72 -12.08 -8.13
C THR A 168 1.54 -11.61 -6.92
N HIS A 169 2.55 -12.36 -6.49
CA HIS A 169 3.46 -11.94 -5.42
C HIS A 169 4.20 -10.65 -5.80
N TYR A 170 4.76 -10.58 -7.02
CA TYR A 170 5.43 -9.38 -7.50
C TYR A 170 4.51 -8.15 -7.50
N GLY A 171 3.27 -8.30 -7.97
CA GLY A 171 2.28 -7.22 -7.94
C GLY A 171 1.91 -6.76 -6.53
N PHE A 172 1.86 -7.70 -5.58
CA PHE A 172 1.54 -7.42 -4.17
C PHE A 172 2.67 -6.64 -3.47
N ASP A 173 3.92 -7.04 -3.70
CA ASP A 173 5.11 -6.34 -3.19
C ASP A 173 5.25 -4.93 -3.80
N SER A 174 4.89 -4.79 -5.08
CA SER A 174 4.99 -3.52 -5.80
C SER A 174 3.76 -2.61 -5.61
N TYR A 175 2.88 -2.94 -4.67
CA TYR A 175 1.61 -2.22 -4.41
C TYR A 175 0.73 -2.02 -5.65
N GLN A 176 0.82 -2.89 -6.66
CA GLN A 176 0.00 -2.81 -7.87
C GLN A 176 -1.46 -3.18 -7.60
N PHE A 177 -1.72 -3.89 -6.51
CA PHE A 177 -3.05 -4.17 -6.00
C PHE A 177 -3.02 -4.33 -4.48
N GLY A 178 -4.16 -4.13 -3.84
CA GLY A 178 -4.36 -4.36 -2.41
C GLY A 178 -5.64 -5.15 -2.15
N VAL A 179 -5.74 -5.75 -0.96
CA VAL A 179 -6.93 -6.47 -0.48
C VAL A 179 -7.59 -5.63 0.61
N ASN A 180 -8.84 -5.21 0.41
CA ASN A 180 -9.58 -4.48 1.42
C ASN A 180 -10.44 -5.44 2.27
N PRO A 181 -10.05 -5.78 3.51
CA PRO A 181 -10.84 -6.68 4.36
C PRO A 181 -12.19 -6.09 4.78
N ASP A 182 -12.35 -4.76 4.77
CA ASP A 182 -13.60 -4.09 5.14
C ASP A 182 -14.64 -4.07 4.01
N ASP A 183 -14.22 -4.44 2.80
CA ASP A 183 -15.10 -4.62 1.64
C ASP A 183 -15.08 -6.08 1.19
N ASN A 184 -15.40 -6.99 2.11
CA ASN A 184 -15.45 -8.44 1.88
C ASN A 184 -14.17 -8.99 1.19
N TYR A 185 -13.02 -8.51 1.65
CA TYR A 185 -11.70 -8.87 1.10
C TYR A 185 -11.55 -8.61 -0.40
N LYS A 186 -12.26 -7.62 -0.94
CA LYS A 186 -12.18 -7.23 -2.35
C LYS A 186 -10.77 -6.75 -2.70
N MET A 187 -10.25 -7.26 -3.81
CA MET A 187 -9.00 -6.83 -4.41
C MET A 187 -9.24 -5.67 -5.35
N THR A 188 -8.38 -4.65 -5.25
CA THR A 188 -8.41 -3.48 -6.13
C THR A 188 -7.06 -3.34 -6.82
N GLU A 189 -7.04 -3.30 -8.15
CA GLU A 189 -5.83 -3.11 -8.94
C GLU A 189 -5.67 -1.64 -9.37
N PHE A 190 -4.45 -1.14 -9.20
CA PHE A 190 -4.05 0.23 -9.52
C PHE A 190 -3.17 0.32 -10.78
N ALA A 191 -2.79 -0.81 -11.36
CA ALA A 191 -1.91 -0.87 -12.53
C ALA A 191 -2.69 -0.76 -13.86
N PHE A 192 -2.17 0.03 -14.81
CA PHE A 192 -2.72 0.18 -16.17
C PHE A 192 -2.77 -1.15 -16.95
N ARG A 193 -1.68 -1.95 -16.87
CA ARG A 193 -1.62 -3.29 -17.46
C ARG A 193 -1.98 -4.30 -16.39
N GLY A 194 -3.28 -4.58 -16.24
CA GLY A 194 -3.83 -5.43 -15.18
C GLY A 194 -5.32 -5.70 -15.37
N GLY A 195 -6.02 -5.91 -14.26
CA GLY A 195 -7.48 -6.05 -14.18
C GLY A 195 -7.97 -7.50 -14.01
N ARG A 196 -7.07 -8.47 -13.85
CA ARG A 196 -7.44 -9.87 -13.66
C ARG A 196 -7.97 -10.16 -12.26
N LEU A 197 -7.41 -9.50 -11.26
CA LEU A 197 -7.74 -9.58 -9.83
C LEU A 197 -8.77 -8.53 -9.41
N ASP A 198 -8.86 -7.40 -10.12
CA ASP A 198 -9.76 -6.29 -9.76
C ASP A 198 -11.21 -6.77 -9.57
N GLY A 199 -11.81 -6.38 -8.44
CA GLY A 199 -13.17 -6.76 -8.05
C GLY A 199 -13.34 -8.18 -7.51
N ARG A 200 -12.32 -9.05 -7.58
CA ARG A 200 -12.39 -10.38 -6.95
C ARG A 200 -12.10 -10.30 -5.46
N SER A 201 -12.60 -11.25 -4.67
CA SER A 201 -12.26 -11.34 -3.25
C SER A 201 -11.12 -12.32 -3.00
N LEU A 202 -10.22 -11.98 -2.06
CA LEU A 202 -9.29 -12.95 -1.48
C LEU A 202 -10.10 -14.04 -0.77
N TYR A 203 -9.79 -15.30 -1.07
CA TYR A 203 -10.44 -16.44 -0.42
C TYR A 203 -9.96 -16.58 1.03
N ILE A 204 -10.90 -16.55 1.96
CA ILE A 204 -10.66 -16.81 3.39
C ILE A 204 -11.38 -18.10 3.78
N ASN A 205 -10.63 -19.11 4.23
CA ASN A 205 -11.21 -20.38 4.67
C ASN A 205 -11.90 -20.23 6.03
N GLN A 206 -13.23 -20.10 6.00
CA GLN A 206 -14.04 -19.90 7.21
C GLN A 206 -14.09 -21.12 8.15
N ASN A 207 -13.58 -22.29 7.72
CA ASN A 207 -13.53 -23.50 8.54
C ASN A 207 -12.28 -23.59 9.44
N VAL A 208 -11.31 -22.69 9.25
CA VAL A 208 -10.06 -22.64 10.04
C VAL A 208 -10.20 -21.58 11.14
N ASP A 209 -9.62 -21.73 12.32
CA ASP A 209 -9.67 -20.69 13.36
C ASP A 209 -9.10 -19.35 12.86
N ALA A 210 -9.66 -18.22 13.30
CA ALA A 210 -9.26 -16.88 12.88
C ALA A 210 -7.77 -16.58 13.15
N LYS A 211 -7.20 -17.13 14.23
CA LYS A 211 -5.77 -17.01 14.55
C LYS A 211 -4.82 -17.65 13.54
N TYR A 212 -5.33 -18.48 12.62
CA TYR A 212 -4.54 -19.11 11.56
C TYR A 212 -4.89 -18.56 10.17
N ARG A 213 -5.57 -17.42 10.10
CA ARG A 213 -5.93 -16.74 8.84
C ARG A 213 -5.12 -15.45 8.70
N PRO A 214 -4.94 -14.93 7.47
CA PRO A 214 -4.38 -13.60 7.25
C PRO A 214 -5.05 -12.55 8.14
N SER A 215 -4.25 -11.78 8.87
CA SER A 215 -4.75 -10.74 9.77
C SER A 215 -5.46 -9.65 8.97
N PRO A 216 -6.74 -9.34 9.26
CA PRO A 216 -7.43 -8.23 8.65
C PRO A 216 -6.70 -6.90 8.85
N ASP A 217 -6.14 -6.66 10.04
CA ASP A 217 -5.44 -5.41 10.35
C ASP A 217 -4.15 -5.24 9.53
N LEU A 218 -3.41 -6.32 9.31
CA LEU A 218 -2.25 -6.28 8.43
C LEU A 218 -2.64 -6.05 6.96
N LEU A 219 -3.77 -6.63 6.50
CA LEU A 219 -4.30 -6.37 5.17
C LEU A 219 -4.77 -4.91 5.01
N ARG A 220 -5.42 -4.33 6.02
CA ARG A 220 -5.77 -2.89 6.04
C ARG A 220 -4.52 -2.03 5.90
N GLU A 221 -3.46 -2.37 6.64
CA GLU A 221 -2.21 -1.63 6.57
C GLU A 221 -1.56 -1.76 5.18
N HIS A 222 -1.50 -2.95 4.60
CA HIS A 222 -1.02 -3.14 3.22
C HIS A 222 -1.87 -2.34 2.21
N PHE A 223 -3.19 -2.38 2.34
CA PHE A 223 -4.11 -1.64 1.47
C PHE A 223 -3.92 -0.12 1.61
N ARG A 224 -3.69 0.39 2.82
CA ARG A 224 -3.30 1.79 3.06
C ARG A 224 -2.03 2.15 2.29
N GLN A 225 -1.01 1.29 2.30
CA GLN A 225 0.22 1.51 1.52
C GLN A 225 -0.05 1.52 0.01
N CYS A 226 -0.95 0.67 -0.50
CA CYS A 226 -1.39 0.72 -1.89
C CYS A 226 -2.06 2.06 -2.26
N VAL A 227 -2.91 2.58 -1.37
CA VAL A 227 -3.55 3.90 -1.56
C VAL A 227 -2.50 5.00 -1.57
N LEU A 228 -1.57 5.00 -0.63
CA LEU A 228 -0.48 5.99 -0.57
C LEU A 228 0.40 5.94 -1.83
N ALA A 229 0.70 4.75 -2.35
CA ALA A 229 1.55 4.57 -3.53
C ALA A 229 0.88 5.02 -4.83
N ASN A 230 -0.43 4.80 -4.96
CA ASN A 230 -1.11 4.97 -6.23
C ASN A 230 -2.03 6.20 -6.30
N VAL A 231 -2.66 6.58 -5.18
CA VAL A 231 -3.70 7.61 -5.14
C VAL A 231 -3.13 9.00 -4.85
N LYS A 232 -2.12 9.10 -3.99
CA LYS A 232 -1.62 10.38 -3.46
C LYS A 232 -1.02 11.29 -4.54
N GLY A 233 -1.41 12.58 -4.56
CA GLY A 233 -0.81 13.62 -5.41
C GLY A 233 -0.86 13.28 -6.90
N ASN A 234 0.18 13.64 -7.66
CA ASN A 234 0.34 13.22 -9.05
C ASN A 234 0.75 11.74 -9.20
N GLY A 235 0.73 10.98 -8.08
CA GLY A 235 1.14 9.59 -7.84
C GLY A 235 1.98 9.04 -8.95
N ARG A 236 3.24 9.46 -8.87
CA ARG A 236 4.32 8.99 -9.70
C ARG A 236 4.79 7.70 -9.05
N PRO A 237 4.39 6.50 -9.52
CA PRO A 237 4.99 5.28 -9.01
C PRO A 237 6.50 5.33 -9.28
N ALA A 238 6.89 5.91 -10.43
CA ALA A 238 8.27 5.99 -10.90
C ALA A 238 9.13 7.08 -10.24
N GLU A 239 8.54 8.08 -9.57
CA GLU A 239 9.33 9.09 -8.84
C GLU A 239 9.28 8.90 -7.33
N ASP A 240 8.30 8.17 -6.79
CA ASP A 240 8.41 7.64 -5.43
C ASP A 240 9.27 6.36 -5.37
N PHE A 241 9.66 5.78 -6.52
CA PHE A 241 10.86 4.92 -6.66
C PHE A 241 12.16 5.74 -6.62
N PHE A 242 12.06 7.06 -6.72
CA PHE A 242 13.20 7.99 -6.65
C PHE A 242 13.03 8.84 -5.40
N ASP A 243 13.14 8.19 -4.25
CA ASP A 243 13.43 8.93 -3.03
C ASP A 243 14.81 9.60 -3.24
N PRO A 244 14.95 10.94 -3.13
CA PRO A 244 16.27 11.55 -3.06
C PRO A 244 17.11 11.03 -1.86
N GLU A 245 16.48 10.34 -0.90
CA GLU A 245 17.13 9.54 0.16
C GLU A 245 17.28 8.03 -0.20
N GLU A 246 16.63 7.51 -1.25
CA GLU A 246 16.93 6.24 -1.94
C GLU A 246 17.65 6.48 -3.28
N ASP A 247 18.45 7.55 -3.38
CA ASP A 247 19.63 7.40 -4.20
C ASP A 247 20.39 6.24 -3.53
N HIS A 248 20.41 5.07 -4.17
CA HIS A 248 21.38 4.03 -3.88
C HIS A 248 22.80 4.52 -4.26
N ASP A 249 23.08 5.80 -4.06
CA ASP A 249 24.39 6.34 -3.95
C ASP A 249 25.02 5.71 -2.71
N LEU A 250 25.80 4.66 -2.97
CA LEU A 250 26.66 4.04 -1.98
C LEU A 250 27.66 5.06 -1.39
N ASN A 251 27.78 6.27 -1.95
CA ASN A 251 28.53 7.38 -1.35
C ASN A 251 27.74 8.24 -0.36
N ASN A 252 26.41 8.08 -0.22
CA ASN A 252 25.63 8.75 0.82
C ASN A 252 25.84 8.04 2.18
N THR A 253 27.04 8.24 2.73
CA THR A 253 27.48 7.60 3.97
C THR A 253 26.60 7.95 5.17
N ALA A 254 25.90 9.09 5.17
CA ALA A 254 25.05 9.50 6.30
C ALA A 254 23.87 8.53 6.54
N VAL A 255 23.25 8.02 5.47
CA VAL A 255 22.12 7.08 5.54
C VAL A 255 22.60 5.67 5.87
N TRP A 256 23.69 5.23 5.22
CA TRP A 256 24.21 3.87 5.38
C TRP A 256 24.98 3.63 6.67
N THR A 257 25.57 4.68 7.25
CA THR A 257 26.26 4.63 8.55
C THR A 257 25.32 4.96 9.71
N TYR A 258 24.06 5.31 9.44
CA TYR A 258 23.08 5.56 10.49
C TYR A 258 22.92 4.33 11.38
N ARG A 259 23.09 4.54 12.69
CA ARG A 259 22.89 3.55 13.74
C ARG A 259 21.73 4.01 14.60
N SER A 260 20.68 3.20 14.68
CA SER A 260 19.52 3.50 15.51
C SER A 260 19.98 3.74 16.95
N GLY A 261 19.65 4.91 17.52
CA GLY A 261 20.04 5.27 18.88
C GLY A 261 21.46 5.85 19.06
N GLY A 262 22.24 6.03 17.99
CA GLY A 262 23.56 6.69 18.04
C GLY A 262 24.67 5.87 18.71
N ASP A 263 24.41 4.60 19.00
CA ASP A 263 25.34 3.69 19.64
C ASP A 263 26.40 3.18 18.64
N PRO A 264 27.71 3.43 18.86
CA PRO A 264 28.78 3.01 17.95
C PRO A 264 29.00 1.49 17.90
N ASP A 265 28.37 0.71 18.78
CA ASP A 265 28.46 -0.76 18.77
C ASP A 265 27.27 -1.42 18.04
N GLN A 266 26.24 -0.67 17.65
CA GLN A 266 25.09 -1.21 16.91
C GLN A 266 25.31 -1.29 15.41
N PRO A 267 24.79 -2.32 14.72
CA PRO A 267 24.93 -2.44 13.28
C PRO A 267 24.28 -1.27 12.55
N SER A 268 24.96 -0.76 11.51
CA SER A 268 24.41 0.33 10.71
C SER A 268 23.24 -0.13 9.83
N ARG A 269 22.48 0.81 9.29
CA ARG A 269 21.39 0.52 8.35
C ARG A 269 21.85 -0.34 7.17
N LEU A 270 23.06 -0.12 6.67
CA LEU A 270 23.68 -0.97 5.64
C LEU A 270 23.87 -2.41 6.12
N GLU A 271 24.41 -2.60 7.33
CA GLU A 271 24.66 -3.94 7.88
C GLU A 271 23.35 -4.69 8.16
N LEU A 272 22.30 -4.00 8.60
CA LEU A 272 20.97 -4.57 8.78
C LEU A 272 20.35 -4.96 7.43
N GLU A 273 20.47 -4.11 6.42
CA GLU A 273 19.95 -4.37 5.07
C GLU A 273 20.71 -5.51 4.38
N VAL A 274 22.04 -5.56 4.52
CA VAL A 274 22.87 -6.67 4.00
C VAL A 274 22.58 -7.96 4.77
N ARG A 275 22.46 -7.93 6.10
CA ARG A 275 22.12 -9.13 6.90
C ARG A 275 20.74 -9.67 6.55
N SER A 276 19.74 -8.82 6.39
CA SER A 276 18.39 -9.26 6.01
C SER A 276 18.40 -9.94 4.63
N ARG A 277 19.26 -9.49 3.72
CA ARG A 277 19.45 -10.04 2.37
C ARG A 277 20.34 -11.30 2.32
N LEU A 278 21.34 -11.42 3.19
CA LEU A 278 22.25 -12.58 3.25
C LEU A 278 21.69 -13.76 4.05
N VAL A 279 20.88 -13.51 5.08
CA VAL A 279 20.28 -14.57 5.93
C VAL A 279 19.00 -15.13 5.27
N GLY A 280 19.09 -15.46 3.98
CA GLY A 280 18.15 -16.39 3.34
C GLY A 280 18.49 -17.81 3.80
N ASP A 281 17.70 -18.37 4.71
CA ASP A 281 17.73 -19.75 5.19
C ASP A 281 19.08 -20.34 5.62
N SER A 282 19.35 -20.29 6.93
CA SER A 282 20.14 -21.34 7.58
C SER A 282 19.70 -21.53 9.04
N PHE A 283 18.53 -22.13 9.20
CA PHE A 283 18.26 -23.03 10.33
C PHE A 283 17.99 -24.41 9.77
N ILE A 284 19.05 -25.12 9.40
CA ILE A 284 19.05 -26.59 9.46
C ILE A 284 19.61 -26.91 10.84
N SER A 285 18.73 -27.38 11.71
CA SER A 285 19.13 -28.07 12.94
C SER A 285 19.81 -29.39 12.59
N VAL A 286 20.95 -29.64 13.24
CA VAL A 286 21.38 -30.99 13.63
C VAL A 286 21.29 -31.04 15.14
#